data_AF-A0A2D7GX15-F1
#
_entry.id   AF-A0A2D7GX15-F1
#
_cell.length_a   1.000
_cell.length_b   1.000
_cell.length_c   1.000
_cell.angle_alpha   90.00
_cell.angle_beta   90.00
_cell.angle_gamma   90.00
#
_symmetry.space_group_name_H-M   'P 1'
#
loop_
_entity.id
_entity.type
_entity.pdbx_description
1 polymer ?
#
loop_
_entity_poly.entity_id
_entity_poly.type
_entity_poly.pdbx_seq_one_letter_code
_entity_poly.pdbx_strand_id
1 'polypeptide(L)'
;EADYTREILNEYGNVDFWKLAIKPGKPLAFGRLPNSIFFGLPGNPVSAAVTFDQIAKPALAYLAGEQLVPPILLNATAISGFKKRQGRTDYQRAFYYTDDEGKLCVDSAGSQSSGVLSCFSHSNCYAVLENERGTVLAGESVKILPFDDVIQ
;
A
#
# COMPACT_ATOMS: atom_id res chain seq x y z
N GLU A 1 -16.29 -17.16 -14.93
CA GLU A 1 -15.33 -17.97 -14.14
C GLU A 1 -15.90 -18.07 -12.74
N ALA A 2 -16.33 -19.26 -12.32
CA ALA A 2 -16.98 -19.44 -11.03
C ALA A 2 -15.91 -19.46 -9.93
N ASP A 3 -16.05 -18.57 -8.94
CA ASP A 3 -15.08 -18.39 -7.85
C ASP A 3 -15.36 -19.40 -6.73
N TYR A 4 -15.14 -20.69 -7.03
CA TYR A 4 -15.29 -21.81 -6.08
C TYR A 4 -14.44 -21.63 -4.82
N THR A 5 -13.38 -20.82 -4.89
CA THR A 5 -12.55 -20.46 -3.75
C THR A 5 -13.35 -19.85 -2.61
N ARG A 6 -14.35 -19.00 -2.91
CA ARG A 6 -15.16 -18.36 -1.86
C ARG A 6 -16.08 -19.34 -1.17
N GLU A 7 -16.70 -20.23 -1.95
CA GLU A 7 -17.59 -21.26 -1.43
C GLU A 7 -16.82 -22.17 -0.47
N ILE A 8 -15.66 -22.67 -0.91
CA ILE A 8 -14.78 -23.50 -0.07
C ILE A 8 -14.34 -22.73 1.18
N LEU A 9 -13.89 -21.48 1.07
CA LEU A 9 -13.46 -20.71 2.25
C LEU A 9 -14.59 -20.51 3.28
N ASN A 10 -15.83 -20.34 2.82
CA ASN A 10 -17.00 -20.21 3.69
C ASN A 10 -17.47 -21.55 4.28
N GLU A 11 -17.15 -22.68 3.66
CA GLU A 11 -17.42 -24.01 4.22
C GLU A 11 -16.47 -24.33 5.39
N TYR A 12 -15.20 -23.93 5.29
CA TYR A 12 -14.18 -24.26 6.29
C TYR A 12 -14.02 -23.20 7.39
N GLY A 13 -14.50 -21.97 7.19
CA GLY A 13 -14.36 -20.91 8.19
C GLY A 13 -15.20 -19.67 7.88
N ASN A 14 -14.93 -18.60 8.63
CA ASN A 14 -15.61 -17.32 8.48
C ASN A 14 -14.66 -16.34 7.79
N VAL A 15 -14.83 -16.17 6.47
CA VAL A 15 -13.99 -15.29 5.63
C VAL A 15 -14.82 -14.21 4.98
N ASP A 16 -14.49 -12.95 5.30
CA ASP A 16 -15.12 -11.78 4.70
C ASP A 16 -14.31 -11.29 3.49
N PHE A 17 -15.03 -10.77 2.49
CA PHE A 17 -14.44 -10.20 1.27
C PHE A 17 -14.59 -8.68 1.25
N TRP A 18 -13.54 -7.99 1.67
CA TRP A 18 -13.52 -6.55 1.85
C TRP A 18 -13.17 -5.83 0.54
N LYS A 19 -13.72 -4.63 0.39
CA LYS A 19 -13.37 -3.67 -0.67
C LYS A 19 -12.73 -2.46 -0.01
N LEU A 20 -11.41 -2.54 0.18
CA LEU A 20 -10.62 -1.50 0.80
C LEU A 20 -10.64 -0.21 -0.03
N ALA A 21 -10.71 0.93 0.66
CA ALA A 21 -10.58 2.25 0.07
C ALA A 21 -9.09 2.62 -0.15
N ILE A 22 -8.30 1.68 -0.65
CA ILE A 22 -6.88 1.88 -0.98
C ILE A 22 -6.61 1.59 -2.46
N LYS A 23 -5.50 2.09 -2.96
CA LYS A 23 -5.00 1.81 -4.30
C LYS A 23 -3.47 1.80 -4.28
N PRO A 24 -2.82 0.80 -4.91
CA PRO A 24 -3.40 -0.47 -5.35
C PRO A 24 -3.87 -1.33 -4.15
N GLY A 25 -4.59 -2.43 -4.39
CA GLY A 25 -5.05 -3.32 -3.29
C GLY A 25 -6.51 -3.21 -2.85
N LYS A 26 -7.46 -2.96 -3.77
CA LYS A 26 -8.89 -2.87 -3.44
C LYS A 26 -9.48 -4.14 -2.79
N PRO A 27 -9.33 -5.35 -3.36
CA PRO A 27 -9.91 -6.54 -2.75
C PRO A 27 -9.00 -7.11 -1.66
N LEU A 28 -9.58 -7.51 -0.54
CA LEU A 28 -8.91 -8.31 0.49
C LEU A 28 -9.89 -9.35 1.01
N ALA A 29 -9.50 -10.62 1.05
CA ALA A 29 -10.23 -11.60 1.83
C ALA A 29 -9.55 -11.74 3.20
N PHE A 30 -10.31 -11.67 4.28
CA PHE A 30 -9.78 -11.77 5.63
C PHE A 30 -10.75 -12.53 6.52
N GLY A 31 -10.22 -13.41 7.38
CA GLY A 31 -11.08 -14.20 8.24
C GLY A 31 -10.35 -15.18 9.13
N ARG A 32 -11.15 -16.01 9.80
CA ARG A 32 -10.68 -17.09 10.66
C ARG A 32 -11.05 -18.45 10.07
N LEU A 33 -10.06 -19.31 9.97
CA LEU A 33 -10.20 -20.75 9.77
C LEU A 33 -10.12 -21.44 11.15
N PRO A 34 -10.39 -22.75 11.27
CA PRO A 34 -10.53 -23.41 12.58
C PRO A 34 -9.30 -23.24 13.48
N ASN A 35 -8.10 -23.19 12.91
CA ASN A 35 -6.84 -23.10 13.65
C ASN A 35 -5.90 -22.00 13.12
N SER A 36 -6.38 -21.06 12.30
CA SER A 36 -5.52 -20.03 11.70
C SER A 36 -6.28 -18.78 11.27
N ILE A 37 -5.53 -17.71 11.01
CA ILE A 37 -6.02 -16.49 10.36
C ILE A 37 -5.72 -16.58 8.86
N PHE A 38 -6.67 -16.17 8.03
CA PHE A 38 -6.55 -16.19 6.58
C PHE A 38 -6.44 -14.77 6.01
N PHE A 39 -5.46 -14.56 5.13
CA PHE A 39 -5.31 -13.35 4.31
C PHE A 39 -5.29 -13.75 2.83
N GLY A 40 -6.35 -13.44 2.09
CA GLY A 40 -6.40 -13.58 0.64
C GLY A 40 -6.05 -12.26 -0.03
N LEU A 41 -4.80 -12.16 -0.50
CA LEU A 41 -4.27 -10.98 -1.18
C LEU A 41 -4.75 -10.91 -2.64
N PRO A 42 -4.80 -9.72 -3.26
CA PRO A 42 -5.09 -9.57 -4.68
C PRO A 42 -4.09 -10.35 -5.56
N GLY A 43 -4.55 -10.93 -6.68
CA GLY A 43 -3.65 -11.64 -7.62
C GLY A 43 -2.68 -10.74 -8.40
N ASN A 44 -2.85 -9.41 -8.34
CA ASN A 44 -1.95 -8.47 -8.99
C ASN A 44 -0.72 -8.20 -8.09
N PRO A 45 0.53 -8.36 -8.57
CA PRO A 45 1.72 -8.35 -7.70
C PRO A 45 1.92 -7.09 -6.88
N VAL A 46 1.78 -5.90 -7.48
CA VAL A 46 1.93 -4.64 -6.73
C VAL A 46 0.78 -4.46 -5.75
N SER A 47 -0.43 -4.87 -6.12
CA SER A 47 -1.59 -4.85 -5.21
C SER A 47 -1.39 -5.80 -4.04
N ALA A 48 -0.84 -7.00 -4.27
CA ALA A 48 -0.50 -7.96 -3.23
C ALA A 48 0.55 -7.37 -2.27
N ALA A 49 1.64 -6.81 -2.80
CA ALA A 49 2.70 -6.20 -2.01
C ALA A 49 2.18 -5.06 -1.12
N VAL A 50 1.43 -4.10 -1.69
CA VAL A 50 0.86 -2.99 -0.91
C VAL A 50 -0.17 -3.49 0.12
N THR A 51 -1.01 -4.46 -0.24
CA THR A 51 -2.01 -5.00 0.71
C THR A 51 -1.33 -5.77 1.83
N PHE A 52 -0.27 -6.53 1.53
CA PHE A 52 0.53 -7.20 2.54
C PHE A 52 1.17 -6.17 3.47
N ASP A 53 1.87 -5.19 2.92
CA ASP A 53 2.62 -4.18 3.66
C ASP A 53 1.73 -3.37 4.61
N GLN A 54 0.58 -2.90 4.11
CA GLN A 54 -0.30 -1.99 4.84
C GLN A 54 -1.29 -2.69 5.77
N ILE A 55 -1.56 -3.99 5.56
CA ILE A 55 -2.60 -4.73 6.30
C ILE A 55 -2.06 -6.02 6.93
N ALA A 56 -1.53 -6.94 6.14
CA ALA A 56 -1.14 -8.26 6.65
C ALA A 56 0.09 -8.18 7.56
N LYS A 57 1.11 -7.41 7.18
CA LYS A 57 2.35 -7.21 7.94
C LYS A 57 2.09 -6.65 9.35
N PRO A 58 1.37 -5.53 9.55
CA PRO A 58 1.06 -5.06 10.91
C PRO A 58 0.18 -6.06 11.68
N ALA A 59 -0.74 -6.77 11.03
CA ALA A 59 -1.52 -7.80 11.70
C ALA A 59 -0.65 -8.98 12.19
N LEU A 60 0.34 -9.40 11.39
CA LEU A 60 1.30 -10.43 11.77
C LEU A 60 2.20 -9.98 12.94
N ALA A 61 2.70 -8.73 12.90
CA ALA A 61 3.48 -8.16 14.00
C ALA A 61 2.68 -8.15 15.31
N TYR A 62 1.41 -7.74 15.25
CA TYR A 62 0.49 -7.81 16.40
C TYR A 62 0.30 -9.23 16.92
N LEU A 63 0.08 -10.20 16.05
CA LEU A 63 -0.07 -11.62 16.42
C LEU A 63 1.22 -12.22 16.98
N ALA A 64 2.38 -11.71 16.60
CA ALA A 64 3.68 -12.08 17.15
C ALA A 64 3.94 -11.45 18.54
N GLY A 65 3.05 -10.59 19.03
CA GLY A 65 3.17 -9.91 20.32
C GLY A 65 3.97 -8.61 20.26
N GLU A 66 4.23 -8.08 19.07
CA GLU A 66 4.91 -6.78 18.92
C GLU A 66 3.97 -5.61 19.27
N GLN A 67 4.56 -4.54 19.78
CA GLN A 67 3.83 -3.29 19.98
C GLN A 67 3.61 -2.61 18.63
N LEU A 68 2.36 -2.44 18.22
CA LEU A 68 2.02 -1.69 17.03
C LEU A 68 2.33 -0.20 17.22
N VAL A 69 3.31 0.29 16.47
CA VAL A 69 3.64 1.70 16.37
C VAL A 69 3.10 2.23 15.03
N PRO A 70 2.35 3.35 15.01
CA PRO A 70 1.93 3.96 13.77
C PRO A 70 3.13 4.28 12.87
N PRO A 71 3.03 4.07 11.55
CA PRO A 71 4.11 4.41 10.63
C PRO A 71 4.41 5.91 10.67
N ILE A 72 5.69 6.26 10.64
CA ILE A 72 6.13 7.66 10.59
C ILE A 72 5.94 8.16 9.15
N LEU A 73 5.03 9.11 8.98
CA LEU A 73 4.84 9.81 7.72
C LEU A 73 5.65 11.10 7.73
N LEU A 74 6.46 11.30 6.69
CA LEU A 74 7.26 12.51 6.51
C LEU A 74 6.60 13.43 5.49
N ASN A 75 6.71 14.75 5.67
CA ASN A 75 6.28 15.70 4.65
C ASN A 75 7.44 15.97 3.69
N ALA A 76 7.24 15.69 2.41
CA ALA A 76 8.19 15.98 1.35
C ALA A 76 7.54 16.89 0.30
N THR A 77 8.35 17.70 -0.39
CA THR A 77 7.87 18.52 -1.51
C THR A 77 7.86 17.70 -2.79
N ALA A 78 6.72 17.66 -3.47
CA ALA A 78 6.57 17.00 -4.74
C ALA A 78 7.37 17.72 -5.84
N ILE A 79 8.33 17.04 -6.45
CA ILE A 79 9.10 17.57 -7.57
C ILE A 79 8.32 17.46 -8.89
N SER A 80 7.55 16.38 -9.04
CA SER A 80 6.58 16.20 -10.13
C SER A 80 5.16 16.02 -9.59
N GLY A 81 4.18 16.17 -10.49
CA GLY A 81 2.78 15.99 -10.12
C GLY A 81 2.38 14.52 -9.98
N PHE A 82 1.58 14.19 -8.96
CA PHE A 82 0.99 12.86 -8.77
C PHE A 82 -0.46 12.84 -9.26
N LYS A 83 -0.73 12.05 -10.30
CA LYS A 83 -2.10 11.87 -10.83
C LYS A 83 -2.92 11.05 -9.85
N LYS A 84 -4.04 11.60 -9.40
CA LYS A 84 -4.92 10.94 -8.44
C LYS A 84 -6.38 11.25 -8.68
N ARG A 85 -7.22 10.27 -8.36
CA ARG A 85 -8.67 10.42 -8.23
C ARG A 85 -9.03 10.26 -6.75
N GLN A 86 -10.01 11.04 -6.31
CA GLN A 86 -10.58 10.97 -4.97
C GLN A 86 -11.26 9.62 -4.72
N GLY A 87 -11.46 9.28 -3.45
CA GLY A 87 -12.27 8.15 -2.98
C GLY A 87 -11.47 6.90 -2.60
N ARG A 88 -10.14 6.92 -2.73
CA ARG A 88 -9.23 5.91 -2.17
C ARG A 88 -7.90 6.53 -1.75
N THR A 89 -7.31 6.10 -0.66
CA THR A 89 -5.90 6.40 -0.36
C THR A 89 -5.01 5.73 -1.40
N ASP A 90 -4.13 6.48 -2.05
CA ASP A 90 -3.26 5.99 -3.13
C ASP A 90 -1.83 5.87 -2.57
N TYR A 91 -1.31 4.65 -2.48
CA TYR A 91 0.09 4.35 -2.14
C TYR A 91 0.91 4.29 -3.43
N GLN A 92 1.24 5.46 -3.96
CA GLN A 92 2.02 5.56 -5.20
C GLN A 92 3.49 5.33 -4.90
N ARG A 93 4.18 4.53 -5.71
CA ARG A 93 5.60 4.26 -5.50
C ARG A 93 6.41 5.47 -5.95
N ALA A 94 7.30 5.94 -5.10
CA ALA A 94 8.02 7.18 -5.29
C ALA A 94 9.47 7.04 -4.80
N PHE A 95 10.30 7.98 -5.24
CA PHE A 95 11.66 8.11 -4.76
C PHE A 95 11.79 9.45 -4.05
N TYR A 96 12.20 9.41 -2.78
CA TYR A 96 12.51 10.62 -2.02
C TYR A 96 14.01 10.78 -1.84
N TYR A 97 14.44 12.04 -1.75
CA TYR A 97 15.82 12.43 -1.52
C TYR A 97 15.85 13.79 -0.83
N THR A 98 17.01 14.15 -0.31
CA THR A 98 17.27 15.52 0.19
C THR A 98 18.02 16.27 -0.89
N ASP A 99 17.57 17.47 -1.24
CA ASP A 99 18.27 18.32 -2.21
C ASP A 99 19.46 19.07 -1.60
N ASP A 100 20.16 19.87 -2.42
CA ASP A 100 21.36 20.62 -2.01
C ASP A 100 21.06 21.70 -0.94
N GLU A 101 19.80 22.09 -0.76
CA GLU A 101 19.35 23.04 0.26
C GLU A 101 18.88 22.36 1.55
N GLY A 102 18.99 21.02 1.63
CA GLY A 102 18.58 20.25 2.80
C GLY A 102 17.07 19.97 2.86
N LYS A 103 16.34 20.21 1.78
CA LYS A 103 14.89 20.04 1.74
C LYS A 103 14.53 18.63 1.28
N LEU A 104 13.57 18.02 1.99
CA LEU A 104 13.05 16.70 1.65
C LEU A 104 12.12 16.79 0.43
N CYS A 105 12.49 16.09 -0.62
CA CYS A 105 11.86 16.12 -1.93
C CYS A 105 11.40 14.72 -2.34
N VAL A 106 10.33 14.63 -3.10
CA VAL A 106 9.77 13.36 -3.60
C VAL A 106 9.38 13.46 -5.06
N ASP A 107 9.74 12.44 -5.84
CA ASP A 107 9.38 12.32 -7.24
C ASP A 107 8.69 10.97 -7.51
N SER A 108 7.82 10.93 -8.52
CA SER A 108 7.17 9.70 -8.95
C SER A 108 8.19 8.76 -9.57
N ALA A 109 8.21 7.48 -9.16
CA ALA A 109 9.09 6.45 -9.72
C ALA A 109 8.66 5.98 -11.13
N GLY A 110 8.07 6.87 -11.93
CA GLY A 110 7.56 6.57 -13.27
C GLY A 110 6.20 5.87 -13.26
N SER A 111 6.12 4.68 -13.87
CA SER A 111 4.85 3.98 -14.10
C SER A 111 4.23 3.48 -12.80
N GLN A 112 3.04 3.99 -12.48
CA GLN A 112 2.22 3.50 -11.37
C GLN A 112 1.41 2.24 -11.72
N SER A 113 1.66 1.62 -12.89
CA SER A 113 0.99 0.38 -13.30
C SER A 113 1.18 -0.69 -12.23
N SER A 114 0.10 -1.38 -11.88
CA SER A 114 0.13 -2.39 -10.83
C SER A 114 0.68 -3.74 -11.32
N GLY A 115 0.91 -3.90 -12.63
CA GLY A 115 1.38 -5.16 -13.23
C GLY A 115 2.90 -5.40 -13.16
N VAL A 116 3.68 -4.41 -12.75
CA VAL A 116 5.15 -4.43 -12.88
C VAL A 116 5.78 -4.24 -11.51
N LEU A 117 6.41 -5.30 -10.98
CA LEU A 117 7.02 -5.28 -9.64
C LEU A 117 8.34 -4.51 -9.61
N SER A 118 9.04 -4.36 -10.74
CA SER A 118 10.30 -3.60 -10.84
C SER A 118 10.17 -2.11 -10.51
N CYS A 119 8.95 -1.59 -10.30
CA CYS A 119 8.78 -0.26 -9.71
C CYS A 119 9.37 -0.16 -8.30
N PHE A 120 9.34 -1.25 -7.50
CA PHE A 120 9.85 -1.25 -6.13
C PHE A 120 11.37 -1.06 -6.09
N SER A 121 12.13 -1.65 -7.04
CA SER A 121 13.58 -1.47 -7.09
C SER A 121 14.03 -0.04 -7.44
N HIS A 122 13.14 0.78 -7.98
CA HIS A 122 13.40 2.18 -8.35
C HIS A 122 12.69 3.17 -7.41
N SER A 123 12.13 2.69 -6.30
CA SER A 123 11.47 3.50 -5.28
C SER A 123 12.02 3.16 -3.90
N ASN A 124 11.91 4.11 -2.98
CA ASN A 124 12.32 3.95 -1.59
C ASN A 124 11.22 4.41 -0.61
N CYS A 125 10.05 4.79 -1.15
CA CYS A 125 8.89 5.16 -0.37
C CYS A 125 7.58 5.00 -1.14
N TYR A 126 6.47 5.02 -0.40
CA TYR A 126 5.17 5.38 -0.92
C TYR A 126 4.95 6.89 -0.77
N ALA A 127 4.57 7.57 -1.84
CA ALA A 127 3.80 8.80 -1.73
C ALA A 127 2.36 8.44 -1.33
N VAL A 128 1.99 8.76 -0.09
CA VAL A 128 0.69 8.44 0.51
C VAL A 128 -0.27 9.59 0.23
N LEU A 129 -1.10 9.41 -0.79
CA LEU A 129 -2.05 10.43 -1.21
C LEU A 129 -3.42 10.17 -0.58
N GLU A 130 -3.90 11.12 0.21
CA GLU A 130 -5.06 10.97 1.09
C GLU A 130 -6.36 10.65 0.33
N ASN A 131 -7.29 9.97 1.00
CA ASN A 131 -8.56 9.52 0.41
C ASN A 131 -9.30 10.61 -0.39
N GLU A 132 -9.43 11.80 0.21
CA GLU A 132 -10.18 12.93 -0.35
C GLU A 132 -9.34 13.82 -1.29
N ARG A 133 -8.03 13.56 -1.41
CA ARG A 133 -7.14 14.40 -2.21
C ARG A 133 -7.30 14.15 -3.71
N GLY A 134 -7.22 15.22 -4.48
CA GLY A 134 -7.15 15.16 -5.94
C GLY A 134 -5.72 14.96 -6.45
N THR A 135 -5.49 15.34 -7.71
CA THR A 135 -4.12 15.44 -8.28
C THR A 135 -3.27 16.36 -7.42
N VAL A 136 -2.02 15.95 -7.21
CA VAL A 136 -0.99 16.79 -6.58
C VAL A 136 -0.14 17.42 -7.69
N LEU A 137 0.11 18.72 -7.58
CA LEU A 137 0.99 19.49 -8.46
C LEU A 137 2.42 19.54 -7.89
N ALA A 138 3.37 19.80 -8.78
CA ALA A 138 4.74 20.07 -8.36
C ALA A 138 4.79 21.28 -7.40
N GLY A 139 5.64 21.21 -6.38
CA GLY A 139 5.78 22.18 -5.31
C GLY A 139 4.85 21.94 -4.11
N GLU A 140 3.83 21.10 -4.22
CA GLU A 140 2.94 20.79 -3.10
C GLU A 140 3.60 19.84 -2.08
N SER A 141 3.18 19.95 -0.81
CA SER A 141 3.57 19.00 0.23
C SER A 141 2.79 17.68 0.08
N VAL A 142 3.52 16.57 0.16
CA VAL A 142 2.99 15.20 0.11
C VAL A 142 3.55 14.41 1.29
N LYS A 143 2.70 13.57 1.89
CA LYS A 143 3.15 12.61 2.89
C LYS A 143 3.84 11.45 2.21
N ILE A 144 5.04 11.11 2.66
CA ILE A 144 5.76 9.92 2.24
C ILE A 144 5.86 8.92 3.39
N LEU A 145 5.83 7.65 3.03
CA LEU A 145 6.10 6.52 3.91
C LEU A 145 7.32 5.78 3.34
N PRO A 146 8.52 5.95 3.93
CA PRO A 146 9.70 5.18 3.53
C PRO A 146 9.43 3.67 3.56
N PHE A 147 10.01 2.94 2.61
CA PHE A 147 10.00 1.48 2.65
C PHE A 147 10.84 0.99 3.82
N ASP A 148 10.46 -0.17 4.34
CA ASP A 148 11.27 -0.92 5.29
C ASP A 148 12.03 -2.04 4.59
N ASP A 149 12.81 -2.78 5.38
CA ASP A 149 13.65 -3.88 4.91
C ASP A 149 12.86 -5.08 4.35
N VAL A 150 11.54 -5.11 4.51
CA VAL A 150 10.68 -6.17 3.96
C VAL A 150 10.27 -5.85 2.52
N ILE A 151 10.11 -4.57 2.19
CA ILE A 151 9.70 -4.11 0.87
C ILE A 151 10.90 -3.80 -0.04
N GLN A 152 12.01 -3.34 0.54
CA GLN A 152 13.19 -2.86 -0.21
C GLN A 152 14.23 -3.95 -0.52
#